data_AF-A0A921JQV3-F1
#
_entry.id   AF-A0A921JQV3-F1
#
_cell.length_a   1.000
_cell.length_b   1.000
_cell.length_c   1.000
_cell.angle_alpha   90.00
_cell.angle_beta   90.00
_cell.angle_gamma   90.00
#
_symmetry.space_group_name_H-M   'P 1'
#
loop_
_entity.id
_entity.type
_entity.pdbx_description
1 polymer ?
#
loop_
_entity_poly.entity_id
_entity_poly.type
_entity_poly.pdbx_seq_one_letter_code
_entity_poly.pdbx_strand_id
1 'polypeptide(L)'
;MSGRIRNEAFKNKVMSAHDAAALVENGWNIGFSGFTGSGYPKAFPEALGAIIDAAHNRGEEFKIGVWTGASTAPELDGALARTGGISYRAPYQSDPDMRNAINAGTSYYQDIHLSHMGPQVSQGFLGKLHVAVIEATAILENGDVIPSSSVGMNRTYLENADKIIIEVNEWQSEGLFGMHDIY
;
A
#
# COMPACT_ATOMS: atom_id res chain seq x y z
N MET A 1 1.29 -3.09 -23.16
CA MET A 1 0.47 -2.63 -22.03
C MET A 1 -0.89 -3.25 -22.20
N SER A 2 -1.29 -4.13 -21.28
CA SER A 2 -2.59 -4.77 -21.30
C SER A 2 -3.70 -3.70 -21.32
N GLY A 3 -4.81 -3.97 -22.01
CA GLY A 3 -5.96 -3.05 -22.12
C GLY A 3 -6.70 -2.79 -20.80
N ARG A 4 -6.01 -2.95 -19.66
CA ARG A 4 -6.53 -2.78 -18.29
C ARG A 4 -6.57 -1.33 -17.87
N ILE A 5 -5.76 -0.44 -18.46
CA ILE A 5 -5.87 1.01 -18.25
C ILE A 5 -6.61 1.59 -19.45
N ARG A 6 -7.89 1.89 -19.29
CA ARG A 6 -8.76 2.35 -20.38
C ARG A 6 -8.92 3.87 -20.40
N ASN A 7 -8.65 4.55 -19.29
CA ASN A 7 -8.61 6.00 -19.23
C ASN A 7 -7.30 6.59 -19.80
N GLU A 8 -7.40 7.49 -20.78
CA GLU A 8 -6.24 8.11 -21.44
C GLU A 8 -5.37 8.97 -20.51
N ALA A 9 -5.96 9.68 -19.56
CA ALA A 9 -5.21 10.50 -18.62
C ALA A 9 -4.35 9.64 -17.68
N PHE A 10 -4.82 8.44 -17.32
CA PHE A 10 -4.04 7.49 -16.52
C PHE A 10 -2.95 6.80 -17.35
N LYS A 11 -3.18 6.51 -18.63
CA LYS A 11 -2.13 5.97 -19.53
C LYS A 11 -0.90 6.87 -19.57
N ASN A 12 -1.10 8.20 -19.57
CA ASN A 12 -0.01 9.18 -19.55
C ASN A 12 0.76 9.28 -18.22
N LYS A 13 0.32 8.58 -17.17
CA LYS A 13 0.96 8.54 -15.84
C LYS A 13 1.68 7.22 -15.56
N VAL A 14 1.67 6.28 -16.51
CA VAL A 14 2.35 5.00 -16.35
C VAL A 14 3.85 5.23 -16.22
N MET A 15 4.43 4.70 -15.14
CA MET A 15 5.85 4.77 -14.83
C MET A 15 6.31 3.48 -14.18
N SER A 16 7.62 3.31 -13.98
CA SER A 16 8.15 2.13 -13.30
C SER A 16 7.80 2.14 -11.80
N ALA A 17 7.79 0.96 -11.17
CA ALA A 17 7.59 0.85 -9.73
C ALA A 17 8.69 1.61 -8.95
N HIS A 18 9.93 1.60 -9.46
CA HIS A 18 11.04 2.35 -8.87
C HIS A 18 10.82 3.86 -8.94
N ASP A 19 10.42 4.40 -10.10
CA ASP A 19 10.17 5.85 -10.23
C ASP A 19 9.00 6.29 -9.35
N ALA A 20 7.96 5.45 -9.23
CA ALA A 20 6.85 5.69 -8.34
C ALA A 20 7.29 5.68 -6.86
N ALA A 21 8.11 4.70 -6.46
CA ALA A 21 8.61 4.58 -5.09
C ALA A 21 9.61 5.69 -4.72
N ALA A 22 10.36 6.22 -5.69
CA ALA A 22 11.28 7.35 -5.51
C ALA A 22 10.58 8.68 -5.17
N LEU A 23 9.25 8.74 -5.27
CA LEU A 23 8.45 9.88 -4.82
C LEU A 23 8.21 9.87 -3.30
N VAL A 24 8.48 8.75 -2.61
CA VAL A 24 8.28 8.62 -1.17
C VAL A 24 9.42 9.28 -0.41
N GLU A 25 9.09 10.02 0.64
CA GLU A 25 10.07 10.63 1.54
C GLU A 25 10.08 9.94 2.91
N ASN A 26 11.21 10.06 3.62
CA ASN A 26 11.33 9.60 5.00
C ASN A 26 10.24 10.24 5.89
N GLY A 27 9.66 9.45 6.79
CA GLY A 27 8.62 9.87 7.74
C GLY A 27 7.20 9.85 7.17
N TRP A 28 7.01 9.51 5.89
CA TRP A 28 5.67 9.44 5.31
C TRP A 28 4.87 8.25 5.84
N ASN A 29 3.56 8.46 6.01
CA ASN A 29 2.59 7.39 6.21
C ASN A 29 2.00 6.97 4.87
N ILE A 30 1.95 5.66 4.62
CA ILE A 30 1.48 5.06 3.38
C ILE A 30 0.34 4.07 3.68
N GLY A 31 -0.77 4.26 2.97
CA GLY A 31 -1.95 3.41 3.01
C GLY A 31 -1.92 2.43 1.85
N PHE A 32 -1.74 1.15 2.14
CA PHE A 32 -1.69 0.09 1.15
C PHE A 32 -3.01 -0.68 1.10
N SER A 33 -3.43 -1.07 -0.10
CA SER A 33 -4.44 -2.13 -0.21
C SER A 33 -3.89 -3.44 0.34
N GLY A 34 -4.78 -4.36 0.70
CA GLY A 34 -4.38 -5.64 1.25
C GLY A 34 -5.25 -6.10 2.41
N PHE A 35 -5.76 -7.32 2.30
CA PHE A 35 -6.55 -7.97 3.32
C PHE A 35 -6.35 -9.48 3.22
N THR A 36 -5.96 -10.14 4.31
CA THR A 36 -5.73 -11.60 4.36
C THR A 36 -4.82 -12.13 3.25
N GLY A 37 -3.71 -11.43 2.97
CA GLY A 37 -2.78 -11.82 1.90
C GLY A 37 -3.37 -11.71 0.49
N SER A 38 -4.41 -10.88 0.32
CA SER A 38 -5.10 -10.67 -0.96
C SER A 38 -5.20 -9.18 -1.29
N GLY A 39 -5.00 -8.84 -2.55
CA GLY A 39 -5.22 -7.49 -3.07
C GLY A 39 -4.24 -6.42 -2.60
N TYR A 40 -3.02 -6.78 -2.20
CA TYR A 40 -1.95 -5.83 -1.84
C TYR A 40 -0.98 -5.61 -3.02
N PRO A 41 -0.38 -4.42 -3.17
CA PRO A 41 0.60 -4.14 -4.22
C PRO A 41 1.89 -4.93 -3.96
N LYS A 42 2.59 -5.32 -5.04
CA LYS A 42 3.74 -6.25 -4.96
C LYS A 42 5.00 -5.59 -5.51
N ALA A 43 4.92 -5.01 -6.70
CA ALA A 43 6.07 -4.39 -7.33
C ALA A 43 6.49 -3.10 -6.60
N PHE A 44 5.53 -2.29 -6.16
CA PHE A 44 5.84 -1.03 -5.48
C PHE A 44 6.57 -1.21 -4.13
N PRO A 45 6.12 -2.08 -3.20
CA PRO A 45 6.82 -2.23 -1.92
C PRO A 45 8.23 -2.81 -2.04
N GLU A 46 8.48 -3.73 -2.99
CA GLU A 46 9.84 -4.21 -3.27
C GLU A 46 10.76 -3.09 -3.76
N ALA A 47 10.26 -2.25 -4.67
CA ALA A 47 11.01 -1.09 -5.16
C ALA A 47 11.28 -0.06 -4.05
N LEU A 48 10.30 0.18 -3.18
CA LEU A 48 10.48 1.05 -2.02
C LEU A 48 11.50 0.47 -1.02
N GLY A 49 11.48 -0.86 -0.80
CA GLY A 49 12.47 -1.53 0.03
C GLY A 49 13.91 -1.28 -0.45
N ALA A 50 14.14 -1.38 -1.76
CA ALA A 50 15.45 -1.08 -2.35
C ALA A 50 15.90 0.37 -2.13
N ILE A 51 14.97 1.33 -2.16
CA ILE A 51 15.25 2.74 -1.89
C ILE A 51 15.61 2.96 -0.42
N ILE A 52 14.86 2.33 0.50
CA ILE A 52 15.13 2.37 1.93
C ILE A 52 16.52 1.80 2.23
N ASP A 53 16.83 0.61 1.71
CA ASP A 53 18.15 -0.03 1.87
C ASP A 53 19.27 0.88 1.34
N ALA A 54 19.06 1.50 0.17
CA ALA A 54 20.04 2.42 -0.40
C ALA A 54 20.29 3.64 0.50
N ALA A 55 19.26 4.19 1.15
CA ALA A 55 19.39 5.28 2.11
C ALA A 55 20.15 4.83 3.37
N HIS A 56 19.79 3.68 3.93
CA HIS A 56 20.46 3.13 5.12
C HIS A 56 21.95 2.82 4.85
N ASN A 57 22.29 2.32 3.65
CA ASN A 57 23.67 2.10 3.24
C ASN A 57 24.49 3.39 3.15
N ARG A 58 23.85 4.55 2.98
CA ARG A 58 24.48 5.88 3.06
C ARG A 58 24.50 6.46 4.49
N GLY A 59 23.97 5.73 5.48
CA GLY A 59 23.83 6.20 6.85
C GLY A 59 22.67 7.17 7.06
N GLU A 60 21.74 7.26 6.10
CA GLU A 60 20.56 8.13 6.18
C GLU A 60 19.40 7.37 6.84
N GLU A 61 18.63 8.06 7.70
CA GLU A 61 17.39 7.49 8.22
C GLU A 61 16.31 7.50 7.14
N PHE A 62 15.68 6.35 6.93
CA PHE A 62 14.50 6.22 6.10
C PHE A 62 13.52 5.23 6.73
N LYS A 63 12.42 5.74 7.29
CA LYS A 63 11.32 4.95 7.83
C LYS A 63 9.96 5.50 7.40
N ILE A 64 8.98 4.62 7.26
CA ILE A 64 7.61 4.96 6.88
C ILE A 64 6.59 4.34 7.85
N GLY A 65 5.44 4.99 7.98
CA GLY A 65 4.25 4.38 8.55
C GLY A 65 3.55 3.51 7.51
N VAL A 66 3.19 2.28 7.87
CA VAL A 66 2.53 1.31 6.99
C VAL A 66 1.13 1.01 7.51
N TRP A 67 0.12 1.44 6.76
CA TRP A 67 -1.29 1.24 7.08
C TRP A 67 -1.92 0.35 6.02
N THR A 68 -2.64 -0.70 6.40
CA THR A 68 -3.25 -1.66 5.46
C THR A 68 -4.74 -1.87 5.76
N GLY A 69 -5.44 -2.67 4.95
CA GLY A 69 -6.75 -3.18 5.34
C GLY A 69 -6.65 -4.20 6.48
N ALA A 70 -5.82 -5.22 6.28
CA ALA A 70 -5.42 -6.21 7.29
C ALA A 70 -4.03 -6.78 6.93
N SER A 71 -3.82 -8.09 6.97
CA SER A 71 -2.53 -8.68 6.62
C SER A 71 -2.24 -8.63 5.12
N THR A 72 -0.96 -8.52 4.80
CA THR A 72 -0.43 -8.66 3.43
C THR A 72 0.38 -9.95 3.33
N ALA A 73 1.55 -9.93 2.70
CA ALA A 73 2.40 -11.10 2.47
C ALA A 73 3.88 -10.68 2.30
N PRO A 74 4.79 -11.61 1.96
CA PRO A 74 6.23 -11.36 1.90
C PRO A 74 6.66 -10.22 0.97
N GLU A 75 5.92 -9.93 -0.09
CA GLU A 75 6.24 -8.91 -1.07
C GLU A 75 5.93 -7.49 -0.57
N LEU A 76 5.17 -7.33 0.53
CA LEU A 76 4.90 -6.04 1.17
C LEU A 76 5.39 -5.99 2.61
N ASP A 77 4.72 -6.67 3.54
CA ASP A 77 5.11 -6.65 4.96
C ASP A 77 6.53 -7.20 5.12
N GLY A 78 6.83 -8.34 4.50
CA GLY A 78 8.16 -8.95 4.59
C GLY A 78 9.25 -8.10 3.94
N ALA A 79 9.01 -7.64 2.71
CA ALA A 79 9.95 -6.83 1.94
C ALA A 79 10.35 -5.56 2.69
N LEU A 80 9.37 -4.83 3.22
CA LEU A 80 9.61 -3.60 3.95
C LEU A 80 10.17 -3.86 5.36
N ALA A 81 9.72 -4.89 6.06
CA ALA A 81 10.22 -5.21 7.40
C ALA A 81 11.71 -5.58 7.41
N ARG A 82 12.18 -6.32 6.39
CA ARG A 82 13.59 -6.73 6.28
C ARG A 82 14.56 -5.55 6.16
N THR A 83 14.11 -4.41 5.66
CA THR A 83 14.91 -3.17 5.58
C THR A 83 15.06 -2.46 6.93
N GLY A 84 14.22 -2.78 7.93
CA GLY A 84 14.10 -1.96 9.15
C GLY A 84 13.42 -0.61 8.94
N GLY A 85 12.85 -0.38 7.75
CA GLY A 85 12.23 0.87 7.31
C GLY A 85 10.78 1.11 7.74
N ILE A 86 10.22 0.29 8.62
CA ILE A 86 8.85 0.48 9.13
C ILE A 86 8.91 1.11 10.52
N SER A 87 8.49 2.38 10.64
CA SER A 87 8.40 3.07 11.94
C SER A 87 7.17 2.63 12.73
N TYR A 88 6.04 2.45 12.03
CA TYR A 88 4.75 2.12 12.63
C TYR A 88 3.92 1.24 11.69
N ARG A 89 3.23 0.24 12.22
CA ARG A 89 2.39 -0.69 11.46
C ARG A 89 0.99 -0.83 12.07
N ALA A 90 -0.05 -0.73 11.23
CA ALA A 90 -1.46 -0.96 11.62
C ALA A 90 -2.32 -1.41 10.42
N PRO A 91 -3.49 -2.06 10.61
CA PRO A 91 -4.04 -2.54 11.86
C PRO A 91 -3.81 -4.05 12.10
N TYR A 92 -3.34 -4.80 11.11
CA TYR A 92 -3.12 -6.24 11.27
C TYR A 92 -1.98 -6.73 10.38
N GLN A 93 -1.15 -7.63 10.88
CA GLN A 93 -0.07 -8.28 10.13
C GLN A 93 0.04 -9.76 10.51
N SER A 94 0.50 -10.59 9.57
CA SER A 94 0.77 -12.02 9.80
C SER A 94 2.14 -12.48 9.28
N ASP A 95 2.94 -11.55 8.74
CA ASP A 95 4.24 -11.84 8.17
C ASP A 95 5.30 -12.10 9.27
N PRO A 96 6.13 -13.16 9.16
CA PRO A 96 7.15 -13.46 10.16
C PRO A 96 8.20 -12.36 10.37
N ASP A 97 8.67 -11.70 9.32
CA ASP A 97 9.70 -10.66 9.43
C ASP A 97 9.12 -9.42 10.13
N MET A 98 7.90 -9.02 9.76
CA MET A 98 7.19 -7.93 10.44
C MET A 98 6.91 -8.26 11.91
N ARG A 99 6.46 -9.49 12.21
CA ARG A 99 6.24 -9.95 13.59
C ARG A 99 7.53 -9.88 14.42
N ASN A 100 8.66 -10.27 13.83
CA ASN A 100 9.96 -10.20 14.50
C ASN A 100 10.37 -8.75 14.80
N ALA A 101 10.21 -7.83 13.83
CA ALA A 101 10.51 -6.41 14.04
C ALA A 101 9.65 -5.78 15.16
N ILE A 102 8.36 -6.13 15.22
CA ILE A 102 7.45 -5.67 16.28
C ILE A 102 7.91 -6.21 17.64
N ASN A 103 8.15 -7.52 17.74
CA ASN A 103 8.56 -8.15 19.00
C ASN A 103 9.95 -7.71 19.48
N ALA A 104 10.83 -7.29 18.56
CA ALA A 104 12.12 -6.68 18.87
C ALA A 104 12.02 -5.20 19.27
N GLY A 105 10.85 -4.57 19.11
CA GLY A 105 10.65 -3.15 19.39
C GLY A 105 11.27 -2.21 18.35
N THR A 106 11.66 -2.72 17.17
CA THR A 106 12.24 -1.90 16.09
C THR A 106 11.18 -1.24 15.20
N SER A 107 9.94 -1.73 15.27
CA SER A 107 8.75 -1.15 14.65
C SER A 107 7.61 -1.07 15.68
N TYR A 108 6.97 0.09 15.79
CA TYR A 108 5.76 0.23 16.60
C TYR A 108 4.56 -0.43 15.91
N TYR A 109 3.59 -0.91 16.70
CA TYR A 109 2.43 -1.62 16.18
C TYR A 109 1.19 -1.32 17.01
N GLN A 110 0.04 -1.18 16.32
CA GLN A 110 -1.26 -1.13 16.96
C GLN A 110 -2.26 -1.98 16.17
N ASP A 111 -2.84 -2.96 16.85
CA ASP A 111 -3.89 -3.84 16.35
C ASP A 111 -5.29 -3.23 16.50
N ILE A 112 -5.53 -2.17 15.73
CA ILE A 112 -6.81 -1.47 15.71
C ILE A 112 -7.91 -2.42 15.22
N HIS A 113 -9.07 -2.40 15.87
CA HIS A 113 -10.25 -3.13 15.38
C HIS A 113 -10.50 -2.77 13.91
N LEU A 114 -10.56 -3.76 13.01
CA LEU A 114 -10.47 -3.51 11.56
C LEU A 114 -11.51 -2.50 11.05
N SER A 115 -12.74 -2.54 11.57
CA SER A 115 -13.79 -1.58 11.20
C SER A 115 -13.56 -0.14 11.69
N HIS A 116 -12.65 0.06 12.65
CA HIS A 116 -12.29 1.39 13.17
C HIS A 116 -11.10 2.00 12.45
N MET A 117 -10.34 1.24 11.66
CA MET A 117 -9.19 1.76 10.92
C MET A 117 -9.61 2.90 9.99
N GLY A 118 -10.67 2.69 9.21
CA GLY A 118 -11.21 3.69 8.28
C GLY A 118 -11.59 5.00 8.98
N PRO A 119 -12.51 4.96 9.97
CA PRO A 119 -12.88 6.14 10.75
C PRO A 119 -11.70 6.84 11.42
N GLN A 120 -10.72 6.09 11.96
CA GLN A 120 -9.56 6.70 12.62
C GLN A 120 -8.66 7.46 11.64
N VAL A 121 -8.47 6.94 10.42
CA VAL A 121 -7.75 7.66 9.36
C VAL A 121 -8.51 8.91 8.95
N SER A 122 -9.82 8.79 8.64
CA SER A 122 -10.62 9.94 8.19
C SER A 122 -10.76 11.04 9.25
N GLN A 123 -10.66 10.69 10.53
CA GLN A 123 -10.69 11.64 11.65
C GLN A 123 -9.29 12.17 12.02
N GLY A 124 -8.23 11.73 11.33
CA GLY A 124 -6.87 12.22 11.52
C GLY A 124 -6.15 11.69 12.76
N PHE A 125 -6.66 10.66 13.44
CA PHE A 125 -6.06 10.11 14.65
C PHE A 125 -4.68 9.48 14.41
N LEU A 126 -4.46 8.93 13.22
CA LEU A 126 -3.17 8.36 12.82
C LEU A 126 -2.24 9.40 12.16
N GLY A 127 -2.67 10.67 12.12
CA GLY A 127 -1.95 11.73 11.43
C GLY A 127 -2.19 11.72 9.92
N LYS A 128 -1.31 12.40 9.19
CA LYS A 128 -1.46 12.64 7.76
C LYS A 128 -1.17 11.38 6.94
N LEU A 129 -2.07 11.02 6.03
CA LEU A 129 -1.84 10.02 4.99
C LEU A 129 -1.17 10.67 3.78
N HIS A 130 0.08 10.29 3.48
CA HIS A 130 0.84 10.96 2.42
C HIS A 130 0.59 10.29 1.06
N VAL A 131 0.56 8.96 1.03
CA VAL A 131 0.39 8.19 -0.21
C VAL A 131 -0.58 7.04 0.02
N ALA A 132 -1.48 6.81 -0.92
CA ALA A 132 -2.22 5.56 -1.05
C ALA A 132 -1.65 4.72 -2.20
N VAL A 133 -1.39 3.44 -1.96
CA VAL A 133 -0.86 2.50 -2.95
C VAL A 133 -1.81 1.32 -3.06
N ILE A 134 -2.58 1.26 -4.16
CA ILE A 134 -3.70 0.33 -4.30
C ILE A 134 -3.46 -0.61 -5.48
N GLU A 135 -3.56 -1.92 -5.25
CA GLU A 135 -3.62 -2.91 -6.32
C GLU A 135 -5.00 -2.88 -6.99
N ALA A 136 -5.01 -2.85 -8.31
CA ALA A 136 -6.22 -2.81 -9.11
C ALA A 136 -6.21 -3.87 -10.22
N THR A 137 -7.40 -4.35 -10.58
CA THR A 137 -7.63 -5.23 -11.74
C THR A 137 -7.57 -4.44 -13.05
N ALA A 138 -8.15 -3.23 -13.04
CA ALA A 138 -8.29 -2.36 -14.20
C ALA A 138 -8.62 -0.93 -13.76
N ILE A 139 -8.45 0.02 -14.69
CA ILE A 139 -8.93 1.39 -14.62
C ILE A 139 -9.85 1.58 -15.84
N LEU A 140 -11.13 1.87 -15.61
CA LEU A 140 -12.13 2.05 -16.66
C LEU A 140 -11.97 3.38 -17.38
N GLU A 141 -12.68 3.57 -18.48
CA GLU A 141 -12.66 4.75 -19.33
C GLU A 141 -12.99 6.03 -18.57
N ASN A 142 -13.96 5.96 -17.64
CA ASN A 142 -14.35 7.08 -16.77
C ASN A 142 -13.37 7.36 -15.63
N GLY A 143 -12.33 6.52 -15.46
CA GLY A 143 -11.34 6.64 -14.39
C GLY A 143 -11.63 5.80 -13.15
N ASP A 144 -12.72 5.01 -13.13
CA ASP A 144 -13.01 4.12 -12.01
C ASP A 144 -11.92 3.06 -11.86
N VAL A 145 -11.42 2.90 -10.64
CA VAL A 145 -10.41 1.90 -10.29
C VAL A 145 -11.12 0.65 -9.79
N ILE A 146 -10.97 -0.47 -10.50
CA ILE A 146 -11.56 -1.74 -10.12
C ILE A 146 -10.62 -2.44 -9.14
N PRO A 147 -11.03 -2.67 -7.87
CA PRO A 147 -10.19 -3.38 -6.92
C PRO A 147 -9.80 -4.77 -7.43
N SER A 148 -8.73 -5.32 -6.86
CA SER A 148 -8.34 -6.70 -7.12
C SER A 148 -9.05 -7.67 -6.16
N SER A 149 -8.32 -8.60 -5.53
CA SER A 149 -8.92 -9.65 -4.70
C SER A 149 -9.33 -9.21 -3.30
N SER A 150 -9.25 -7.91 -2.97
CA SER A 150 -9.80 -7.36 -1.72
C SER A 150 -10.20 -5.88 -1.87
N VAL A 151 -11.09 -5.41 -0.98
CA VAL A 151 -11.47 -4.00 -0.87
C VAL A 151 -10.78 -3.34 0.33
N GLY A 152 -10.90 -3.92 1.53
CA GLY A 152 -10.25 -3.41 2.73
C GLY A 152 -10.50 -1.91 2.96
N MET A 153 -9.42 -1.15 3.12
CA MET A 153 -9.46 0.31 3.35
C MET A 153 -9.21 1.12 2.07
N ASN A 154 -9.27 0.52 0.88
CA ASN A 154 -8.87 1.17 -0.37
C ASN A 154 -9.57 2.51 -0.59
N ARG A 155 -10.90 2.56 -0.43
CA ARG A 155 -11.68 3.80 -0.56
C ARG A 155 -11.18 4.87 0.40
N THR A 156 -11.11 4.55 1.70
CA THR A 156 -10.65 5.49 2.71
C THR A 156 -9.27 6.05 2.39
N TYR A 157 -8.33 5.20 1.96
CA TYR A 157 -6.98 5.64 1.64
C TYR A 157 -6.95 6.52 0.39
N LEU A 158 -7.72 6.19 -0.64
CA LEU A 158 -7.87 7.02 -1.84
C LEU A 158 -8.49 8.40 -1.53
N GLU A 159 -9.43 8.48 -0.58
CA GLU A 159 -10.07 9.73 -0.18
C GLU A 159 -9.18 10.65 0.67
N ASN A 160 -8.26 10.08 1.46
CA ASN A 160 -7.50 10.82 2.46
C ASN A 160 -6.03 11.07 2.11
N ALA A 161 -5.47 10.41 1.09
CA ALA A 161 -4.07 10.57 0.72
C ALA A 161 -3.82 11.80 -0.16
N ASP A 162 -2.69 12.49 0.07
CA ASP A 162 -2.23 13.57 -0.82
C ASP A 162 -1.86 13.06 -2.23
N LYS A 163 -1.35 11.84 -2.32
CA LYS A 163 -0.90 11.19 -3.56
C LYS A 163 -1.46 9.79 -3.68
N ILE A 164 -1.71 9.35 -4.90
CA ILE A 164 -2.27 8.03 -5.21
C ILE A 164 -1.37 7.34 -6.24
N ILE A 165 -1.03 6.09 -5.95
CA ILE A 165 -0.32 5.17 -6.84
C ILE A 165 -1.22 3.94 -7.02
N ILE A 166 -1.45 3.56 -8.28
CA ILE A 166 -2.25 2.38 -8.61
C ILE A 166 -1.36 1.34 -9.29
N GLU A 167 -1.28 0.15 -8.71
CA GLU A 167 -0.60 -1.00 -9.30
C GLU A 167 -1.63 -1.83 -10.06
N VAL A 168 -1.69 -1.69 -11.38
CA VAL A 168 -2.63 -2.44 -12.22
C VAL A 168 -2.04 -3.82 -12.52
N ASN A 169 -2.56 -4.84 -11.85
CA ASN A 169 -2.00 -6.19 -11.87
C ASN A 169 -2.74 -7.09 -12.88
N GLU A 170 -2.07 -7.42 -13.99
CA GLU A 170 -2.65 -8.27 -15.04
C GLU A 170 -2.81 -9.75 -14.65
N TRP A 171 -2.17 -10.20 -13.56
CA TRP A 171 -2.42 -11.52 -12.98
C TRP A 171 -3.84 -11.65 -12.43
N GLN A 172 -4.43 -10.55 -11.96
CA GLN A 172 -5.79 -10.52 -11.45
C GLN A 172 -6.81 -10.64 -12.60
N SER A 173 -7.82 -11.49 -12.40
CA SER A 173 -8.86 -11.76 -13.41
C SER A 173 -9.72 -10.53 -13.69
N GLU A 174 -10.01 -10.22 -14.97
CA GLU A 174 -10.97 -9.14 -15.31
C GLU A 174 -12.38 -9.44 -14.79
N GLY A 175 -12.68 -10.71 -14.51
CA GLY A 175 -13.95 -11.15 -13.95
C GLY A 175 -14.21 -10.66 -12.52
N LEU A 176 -13.22 -10.01 -11.89
CA LEU A 176 -13.44 -9.28 -10.64
C LEU A 176 -14.26 -8.01 -10.83
N PHE A 177 -14.38 -7.49 -12.07
CA PHE A 177 -15.27 -6.37 -12.34
C PHE A 177 -16.73 -6.73 -12.04
N GLY A 178 -17.36 -5.95 -11.15
CA GLY A 178 -18.73 -6.16 -10.69
C GLY A 178 -18.86 -7.03 -9.43
N MET A 179 -17.76 -7.53 -8.87
CA MET A 179 -17.77 -8.31 -7.62
C MET A 179 -17.79 -7.44 -6.36
N HIS A 180 -17.26 -6.23 -6.44
CA HIS A 180 -17.11 -5.33 -5.29
C HIS A 180 -18.31 -4.40 -5.16
N ASP A 181 -18.73 -4.15 -3.92
CA ASP A 181 -19.70 -3.11 -3.57
C ASP A 181 -19.00 -2.02 -2.75
N ILE A 182 -18.97 -0.80 -3.28
CA ILE A 182 -18.27 0.34 -2.68
C ILE A 182 -19.31 1.37 -2.26
N TYR A 183 -19.46 1.57 -0.95
CA TYR A 183 -20.41 2.50 -0.32
C TYR A 183 -19.72 3.68 0.33
#